data_AF-A0A7C1Z3I1-F1
#
_entry.id   AF-A0A7C1Z3I1-F1
#
_cell.length_a   1.000
_cell.length_b   1.000
_cell.length_c   1.000
_cell.angle_alpha   90.00
_cell.angle_beta   90.00
_cell.angle_gamma   90.00
#
_symmetry.space_group_name_H-M   'P 1'
#
loop_
_entity.id
_entity.type
_entity.pdbx_description
1 polymer ?
#
loop_
_entity_poly.entity_id
_entity_poly.type
_entity_poly.pdbx_seq_one_letter_code
_entity_poly.pdbx_strand_id
1 'polypeptide(L)'
;MTIVPVIRRLIIAAVPLLVMPVLAYALSIYDVIQLSQKNYSDQDIMALIQATDSAFELEAKDIVHLKELGLSESVIQAMLKGTHEKTDARPASGSSAPSHAAATAHNHNGPAPVNSTRASAVTSFATPGKTVAVGRFDYGSFQETGSGRHHHSAVNMAGVRLLVLRDEGAFPSVVARANAVVKRLKWAALAGEGTFLPGSAMTNNQVMFYGRNADRPVIILKVSHSDARAYQRRSGRTVTPVLLAAYWSDLLSDYWSIVINRVAPDRLSDLHEGEVLKALYKQWKKSSEMESAQLVDAVQLLPRRQQQHLLRLAITVPHDFLISGSHLTEQP
;
A
#
# COMPACT_ATOMS: atom_id res chain seq x y z
N MET A 1 31.33 78.57 -20.83
CA MET A 1 30.92 78.07 -22.16
C MET A 1 31.50 76.66 -22.32
N THR A 2 30.77 75.75 -23.00
CA THR A 2 30.95 74.27 -23.19
C THR A 2 30.53 73.40 -21.99
N ILE A 3 29.38 72.71 -21.88
CA ILE A 3 28.38 72.00 -22.76
C ILE A 3 28.78 70.55 -23.16
N VAL A 4 28.16 69.56 -22.45
CA VAL A 4 27.65 68.20 -22.88
C VAL A 4 28.67 67.05 -23.09
N PRO A 5 28.36 65.71 -22.99
CA PRO A 5 27.07 65.00 -22.73
C PRO A 5 27.02 63.93 -21.61
N VAL A 6 25.77 63.64 -21.27
CA VAL A 6 25.19 62.51 -20.52
C VAL A 6 25.29 61.19 -21.31
N ILE A 7 25.77 60.10 -20.70
CA ILE A 7 25.63 58.73 -21.22
C ILE A 7 24.72 57.92 -20.30
N ARG A 8 23.46 57.81 -20.74
CA ARG A 8 22.37 57.04 -20.15
C ARG A 8 22.51 55.58 -20.60
N ARG A 9 23.11 54.71 -19.77
CA ARG A 9 23.17 53.26 -20.05
C ARG A 9 21.88 52.60 -19.59
N LEU A 10 21.09 52.14 -20.55
CA LEU A 10 19.86 51.39 -20.40
C LEU A 10 20.23 49.91 -20.30
N ILE A 11 20.16 49.31 -19.11
CA ILE A 11 20.32 47.86 -18.93
C ILE A 11 18.92 47.24 -18.92
N ILE A 12 18.58 46.55 -20.01
CA ILE A 12 17.34 45.78 -20.16
C ILE A 12 17.50 44.51 -19.34
N ALA A 13 16.85 44.44 -18.17
CA ALA A 13 16.75 43.22 -17.39
C ALA A 13 15.71 42.29 -18.06
N ALA A 14 16.19 41.27 -18.77
CA ALA A 14 15.35 40.19 -19.26
C ALA A 14 14.91 39.32 -18.07
N VAL A 15 13.65 39.44 -17.65
CA VAL A 15 13.02 38.57 -16.65
C VAL A 15 12.51 37.31 -17.38
N PRO A 16 13.13 36.13 -17.18
CA PRO A 16 12.60 34.90 -17.75
C PRO A 16 11.30 34.54 -17.04
N LEU A 17 10.17 34.61 -17.76
CA LEU A 17 8.87 34.16 -17.31
C LEU A 17 8.90 32.63 -17.21
N LEU A 18 9.13 32.12 -16.00
CA LEU A 18 9.28 30.70 -15.72
C LEU A 18 7.88 30.06 -15.65
N VAL A 19 7.41 29.56 -16.79
CA VAL A 19 6.14 28.83 -16.89
C VAL A 19 6.33 27.46 -16.23
N MET A 20 6.01 27.37 -14.94
CA MET A 20 5.95 26.09 -14.23
C MET A 20 4.76 25.28 -14.77
N PRO A 21 4.98 24.05 -15.28
CA PRO A 21 3.87 23.20 -15.70
C PRO A 21 3.04 22.84 -14.46
N VAL A 22 1.78 23.30 -14.43
CA VAL A 22 0.80 22.83 -13.45
C VAL A 22 0.47 21.39 -13.82
N LEU A 23 1.01 20.44 -13.07
CA LEU A 23 0.61 19.04 -13.16
C LEU A 23 -0.83 18.95 -12.64
N ALA A 24 -1.80 18.91 -13.56
CA ALA A 24 -3.18 18.62 -13.23
C ALA A 24 -3.26 17.17 -12.71
N TYR A 25 -3.49 17.02 -11.41
CA TYR A 25 -3.77 15.72 -10.82
C TYR A 25 -5.24 15.40 -11.06
N ALA A 26 -5.51 14.26 -11.70
CA ALA A 26 -6.87 13.75 -11.81
C ALA A 26 -7.41 13.42 -10.41
N LEU A 27 -8.62 13.87 -10.10
CA LEU A 27 -9.34 13.57 -8.88
C LEU A 27 -9.75 12.10 -8.86
N SER A 28 -9.64 11.46 -7.69
CA SER A 28 -10.21 10.15 -7.45
C SER A 28 -11.63 10.24 -6.87
N ILE A 29 -12.40 9.15 -6.95
CA ILE A 29 -13.74 9.04 -6.33
C ILE A 29 -13.67 9.41 -4.84
N TYR A 30 -12.59 8.99 -4.15
CA TYR A 30 -12.38 9.25 -2.74
C TYR A 30 -12.18 10.74 -2.44
N ASP A 31 -11.49 11.47 -3.31
CA ASP A 31 -11.28 12.92 -3.15
C ASP A 31 -12.62 13.66 -3.24
N VAL A 32 -13.49 13.27 -4.18
CA VAL A 32 -14.83 13.85 -4.33
C VAL A 32 -15.69 13.59 -3.09
N ILE A 33 -15.64 12.37 -2.54
CA ILE A 33 -16.33 12.03 -1.29
C ILE A 33 -15.82 12.90 -0.13
N GLN A 34 -14.50 13.06 0.01
CA GLN A 34 -13.93 13.90 1.06
C GLN A 34 -14.33 15.37 0.92
N LEU A 35 -14.35 15.91 -0.29
CA LEU A 35 -14.78 17.30 -0.53
C LEU A 35 -16.24 17.50 -0.10
N SER A 36 -17.11 16.57 -0.48
CA SER A 36 -18.52 16.59 -0.06
C SER A 36 -18.64 16.53 1.48
N GLN A 37 -17.92 15.63 2.14
CA GLN A 37 -17.92 15.49 3.61
C GLN A 37 -17.36 16.72 4.34
N LYS A 38 -16.49 17.50 3.68
CA LYS A 38 -15.96 18.77 4.18
C LYS A 38 -16.87 19.97 3.88
N ASN A 39 -18.10 19.72 3.40
CA ASN A 39 -19.10 20.73 3.04
C ASN A 39 -18.63 21.71 1.96
N TYR A 40 -17.79 21.25 1.02
CA TYR A 40 -17.59 22.01 -0.22
C TYR A 40 -18.89 22.06 -1.00
N SER A 41 -19.17 23.17 -1.67
CA SER A 41 -20.39 23.29 -2.47
C SER A 41 -20.33 22.35 -3.66
N ASP A 42 -21.47 21.80 -4.06
CA ASP A 42 -21.57 20.95 -5.26
C ASP A 42 -21.00 21.64 -6.50
N GLN A 43 -21.21 22.96 -6.61
CA GLN A 43 -20.69 23.77 -7.71
C GLN A 43 -19.16 23.82 -7.73
N ASP A 44 -18.52 23.94 -6.56
CA ASP A 44 -17.05 23.92 -6.44
C ASP A 44 -16.49 22.54 -6.78
N ILE A 45 -17.14 21.48 -6.30
CA ILE A 45 -16.74 20.10 -6.60
C ILE A 45 -16.83 19.82 -8.10
N MET A 46 -17.95 20.20 -8.73
CA MET A 46 -18.13 20.06 -10.18
C MET A 46 -17.12 20.89 -10.98
N ALA A 47 -16.83 22.13 -10.55
CA ALA A 47 -15.83 22.97 -11.18
C ALA A 47 -14.43 22.33 -11.11
N LEU A 48 -14.09 21.70 -9.98
CA LEU A 48 -12.82 21.00 -9.80
C LEU A 48 -12.73 19.74 -10.68
N ILE A 49 -13.81 18.97 -10.80
CA ILE A 49 -13.91 17.82 -11.72
C ILE A 49 -13.63 18.26 -13.16
N GLN A 50 -14.26 19.36 -13.60
CA GLN A 50 -14.06 19.91 -14.95
C GLN A 50 -12.64 20.45 -15.17
N ALA A 51 -12.12 21.21 -14.20
CA ALA A 51 -10.79 21.83 -14.31
C ALA A 51 -9.66 20.81 -14.35
N THR A 52 -9.86 19.62 -13.78
CA THR A 52 -8.87 18.54 -13.71
C THR A 52 -8.99 17.52 -14.85
N ASP A 53 -10.00 17.65 -15.73
CA ASP A 53 -10.29 16.67 -16.78
C ASP A 53 -10.38 15.23 -16.22
N SER A 54 -11.00 15.09 -15.04
CA SER A 54 -11.03 13.81 -14.31
C SER A 54 -12.05 12.85 -14.92
N ALA A 55 -11.58 11.67 -15.33
CA ALA A 55 -12.43 10.58 -15.79
C ALA A 55 -12.66 9.56 -14.68
N PHE A 56 -13.92 9.19 -14.46
CA PHE A 56 -14.31 8.20 -13.45
C PHE A 56 -14.95 6.98 -14.12
N GLU A 57 -14.45 5.79 -13.79
CA GLU A 57 -15.10 4.53 -14.14
C GLU A 57 -16.11 4.19 -13.04
N LEU A 58 -17.39 4.47 -13.29
CA LEU A 58 -18.49 4.20 -12.36
C LEU A 58 -19.41 3.13 -12.93
N GLU A 59 -19.69 2.08 -12.14
CA GLU A 59 -20.74 1.11 -12.43
C GLU A 59 -22.09 1.55 -11.84
N ALA A 60 -23.20 0.94 -12.29
CA ALA A 60 -24.53 1.26 -11.78
C ALA A 60 -24.67 1.07 -10.26
N LYS A 61 -23.95 0.08 -9.68
CA LYS A 61 -23.92 -0.15 -8.23
C LYS A 61 -23.21 0.97 -7.46
N ASP A 62 -22.26 1.64 -8.10
CA ASP A 62 -21.46 2.71 -7.46
C ASP A 62 -22.29 3.98 -7.32
N ILE A 63 -23.21 4.25 -8.24
CA ILE A 63 -24.12 5.42 -8.19
C ILE A 63 -24.95 5.41 -6.90
N VAL A 64 -25.55 4.26 -6.57
CA VAL A 64 -26.34 4.09 -5.34
C VAL A 64 -25.46 4.32 -4.12
N HIS A 65 -24.25 3.74 -4.13
CA HIS A 65 -23.33 3.88 -3.01
C HIS A 65 -22.82 5.32 -2.80
N LEU A 66 -22.52 6.06 -3.88
CA LEU A 66 -22.09 7.45 -3.79
C LEU A 66 -23.18 8.36 -3.21
N LYS A 67 -24.45 8.09 -3.56
CA LYS A 67 -25.60 8.80 -2.98
C LYS A 67 -25.77 8.51 -1.49
N GLU A 68 -25.58 7.25 -1.07
CA GLU A 68 -25.58 6.87 0.35
C GLU A 68 -24.43 7.53 1.14
N LEU A 69 -23.31 7.81 0.48
CA LEU A 69 -22.17 8.53 1.04
C LEU A 69 -22.33 10.05 1.05
N GLY A 70 -23.49 10.57 0.63
CA GLY A 70 -23.85 11.97 0.72
C GLY A 70 -23.49 12.82 -0.50
N LEU A 71 -23.04 12.22 -1.61
CA LEU A 71 -22.84 12.96 -2.85
C LEU A 71 -24.20 13.29 -3.46
N SER A 72 -24.33 14.52 -3.96
CA SER A 72 -25.51 14.93 -4.68
C SER A 72 -25.55 14.36 -6.10
N GLU A 73 -26.76 14.27 -6.65
CA GLU A 73 -26.99 13.75 -8.00
C GLU A 73 -26.26 14.58 -9.08
N SER A 74 -26.16 15.91 -8.89
CA SER A 74 -25.45 16.81 -9.80
C SER A 74 -23.94 16.53 -9.85
N VAL A 75 -23.32 16.26 -8.69
CA VAL A 75 -21.91 15.86 -8.61
C VAL A 75 -21.69 14.50 -9.26
N ILE A 76 -22.56 13.51 -9.00
CA ILE A 76 -22.47 12.18 -9.61
C ILE A 76 -22.59 12.28 -11.14
N GLN A 77 -23.50 13.11 -11.66
CA GLN A 77 -23.62 13.35 -13.11
C GLN A 77 -22.36 13.99 -13.70
N ALA A 78 -21.73 14.92 -12.99
CA ALA A 78 -20.47 15.51 -13.44
C ALA A 78 -19.35 14.46 -13.51
N MET A 79 -19.28 13.54 -12.54
CA MET A 79 -18.33 12.43 -12.56
C MET A 79 -18.57 11.49 -13.75
N LEU A 80 -19.83 11.20 -14.11
CA LEU A 80 -20.17 10.37 -15.27
C LEU A 80 -19.87 11.05 -16.61
N LYS A 81 -20.05 12.38 -16.69
CA LYS A 81 -19.84 13.13 -17.92
C LYS A 81 -18.35 13.26 -18.28
N GLY A 82 -17.46 13.29 -17.29
CA GLY A 82 -16.00 13.35 -17.49
C GLY A 82 -15.42 12.17 -18.28
N THR A 83 -16.16 11.09 -18.47
CA THR A 83 -15.66 9.83 -19.04
C THR A 83 -15.68 9.79 -20.59
N HIS A 84 -16.27 10.78 -21.29
CA HIS A 84 -16.75 10.55 -22.67
C HIS A 84 -16.18 11.37 -23.84
N GLU A 85 -15.22 12.29 -23.71
CA GLU A 85 -14.85 13.15 -24.87
C GLU A 85 -13.45 12.95 -25.50
N LYS A 86 -12.60 12.03 -25.03
CA LYS A 86 -11.19 11.96 -25.50
C LYS A 86 -10.74 10.66 -26.15
N THR A 87 -11.63 9.99 -26.88
CA THR A 87 -11.24 8.90 -27.78
C THR A 87 -12.00 9.03 -29.09
N ASP A 88 -11.53 9.90 -30.00
CA ASP A 88 -11.75 9.78 -31.46
C ASP A 88 -10.97 10.86 -32.22
N ALA A 89 -9.64 10.70 -32.31
CA ALA A 89 -8.84 11.36 -33.35
C ALA A 89 -7.47 10.70 -33.50
N ARG A 90 -7.43 9.49 -34.09
CA ARG A 90 -6.21 8.99 -34.73
C ARG A 90 -6.46 8.86 -36.24
N PRO A 91 -5.78 9.65 -37.09
CA PRO A 91 -5.89 9.50 -38.54
C PRO A 91 -5.27 8.16 -38.98
N ALA A 92 -5.99 7.44 -39.82
CA ALA A 92 -5.55 6.20 -40.45
C ALA A 92 -4.41 6.51 -41.44
N SER A 93 -3.17 6.16 -41.07
CA SER A 93 -2.10 5.99 -42.05
C SER A 93 -2.15 4.57 -42.60
N GLY A 94 -2.53 4.47 -43.87
CA GLY A 94 -2.47 3.23 -44.63
C GLY A 94 -1.03 2.72 -44.73
N SER A 95 -0.87 1.42 -44.52
CA SER A 95 0.33 0.69 -44.91
C SER A 95 -0.11 -0.55 -45.67
N SER A 96 0.19 -0.52 -46.95
CA SER A 96 0.03 -1.57 -47.95
C SER A 96 0.75 -2.86 -47.53
N ALA A 97 0.15 -3.99 -47.89
CA ALA A 97 0.78 -5.31 -47.89
C ALA A 97 2.03 -5.35 -48.79
N PRO A 98 2.92 -6.34 -48.58
CA PRO A 98 2.91 -7.43 -49.54
C PRO A 98 2.90 -8.83 -48.92
N SER A 99 2.22 -9.69 -49.69
CA SER A 99 2.15 -11.14 -49.59
C SER A 99 3.54 -11.79 -49.68
N HIS A 100 3.85 -12.70 -48.74
CA HIS A 100 4.70 -13.85 -49.01
C HIS A 100 4.20 -15.06 -48.22
N ALA A 101 3.66 -16.01 -48.97
CA ALA A 101 3.49 -17.40 -48.57
C ALA A 101 4.85 -18.11 -48.61
N ALA A 102 5.23 -18.78 -47.52
CA ALA A 102 6.16 -19.91 -47.56
C ALA A 102 5.92 -20.79 -46.33
N ALA A 103 5.47 -22.01 -46.61
CA ALA A 103 5.27 -23.06 -45.64
C ALA A 103 6.61 -23.58 -45.09
N THR A 104 6.68 -23.83 -43.79
CA THR A 104 7.51 -24.91 -43.25
C THR A 104 6.93 -25.39 -41.93
N ALA A 105 6.37 -26.60 -41.96
CA ALA A 105 5.98 -27.33 -40.78
C ALA A 105 7.25 -27.72 -39.99
N HIS A 106 7.37 -27.24 -38.75
CA HIS A 106 8.31 -27.81 -37.79
C HIS A 106 7.57 -28.16 -36.51
N ASN A 107 7.34 -29.46 -36.39
CA ASN A 107 6.72 -30.14 -35.27
C ASN A 107 7.74 -30.15 -34.12
N HIS A 108 7.46 -29.46 -33.01
CA HIS A 108 8.26 -29.54 -31.79
C HIS A 108 7.33 -29.84 -30.61
N ASN A 109 7.28 -31.14 -30.25
CA ASN A 109 6.78 -31.63 -28.99
C ASN A 109 7.65 -31.05 -27.86
N GLY A 110 7.21 -29.94 -27.26
CA GLY A 110 7.76 -29.38 -26.03
C GLY A 110 7.04 -29.96 -24.80
N PRO A 111 7.77 -30.46 -23.78
CA PRO A 111 7.16 -31.12 -22.62
C PRO A 111 6.32 -30.16 -21.78
N ALA A 112 5.25 -30.71 -21.23
CA ALA A 112 4.26 -30.05 -20.38
C ALA A 112 4.88 -29.20 -19.25
N PRO A 113 4.21 -28.10 -18.84
CA PRO A 113 4.61 -27.36 -17.65
C PRO A 113 4.41 -28.24 -16.41
N VAL A 114 5.52 -28.65 -15.81
CA VAL A 114 5.55 -29.27 -14.49
C VAL A 114 5.05 -28.27 -13.46
N ASN A 115 3.83 -28.52 -12.97
CA ASN A 115 3.28 -27.94 -11.75
C ASN A 115 4.22 -28.23 -10.56
N SER A 116 5.10 -27.29 -10.26
CA SER A 116 5.80 -27.21 -8.98
C SER A 116 5.19 -26.09 -8.16
N THR A 117 4.36 -26.43 -7.18
CA THR A 117 4.54 -26.00 -5.79
C THR A 117 3.75 -26.97 -4.91
N ARG A 118 4.39 -28.10 -4.63
CA ARG A 118 4.03 -29.01 -3.55
C ARG A 118 4.24 -28.23 -2.24
N ALA A 119 3.15 -27.93 -1.54
CA ALA A 119 3.23 -27.42 -0.18
C ALA A 119 4.04 -28.42 0.65
N SER A 120 5.24 -28.02 1.06
CA SER A 120 6.05 -28.79 1.99
C SER A 120 5.29 -28.87 3.31
N ALA A 121 4.70 -30.03 3.59
CA ALA A 121 4.27 -30.40 4.92
C ALA A 121 5.52 -30.47 5.80
N VAL A 122 5.80 -29.39 6.53
CA VAL A 122 6.84 -29.36 7.55
C VAL A 122 6.30 -30.16 8.73
N THR A 123 6.96 -31.28 9.03
CA THR A 123 6.73 -32.07 10.23
C THR A 123 7.05 -31.23 11.47
N SER A 124 6.02 -30.79 12.18
CA SER A 124 6.12 -30.08 13.45
C SER A 124 6.52 -31.05 14.55
N PHE A 125 7.75 -30.95 15.05
CA PHE A 125 8.16 -31.60 16.30
C PHE A 125 7.62 -30.78 17.47
N ALA A 126 6.44 -31.17 17.97
CA ALA A 126 5.82 -30.55 19.13
C ALA A 126 6.44 -31.12 20.42
N THR A 127 7.18 -30.28 21.16
CA THR A 127 7.43 -30.50 22.60
C THR A 127 6.23 -29.92 23.35
N PRO A 128 5.59 -30.65 24.28
CA PRO A 128 4.44 -30.16 25.03
C PRO A 128 4.91 -29.16 26.09
N GLY A 129 5.04 -27.90 25.70
CA GLY A 129 5.40 -26.80 26.58
C GLY A 129 5.30 -25.49 25.83
N LYS A 130 4.26 -24.69 26.14
CA LYS A 130 4.04 -23.33 25.64
C LYS A 130 4.32 -23.19 24.14
N THR A 131 3.35 -23.61 23.31
CA THR A 131 3.40 -23.47 21.84
C THR A 131 3.44 -22.00 21.46
N VAL A 132 4.63 -21.40 21.50
CA VAL A 132 4.91 -20.07 20.98
C VAL A 132 4.54 -20.11 19.49
N ALA A 133 3.95 -19.03 18.97
CA ALA A 133 3.41 -18.88 17.62
C ALA A 133 4.44 -19.01 16.46
N VAL A 134 5.56 -19.71 16.67
CA VAL A 134 6.72 -19.89 15.79
C VAL A 134 6.35 -20.48 14.42
N GLY A 135 5.21 -21.17 14.31
CA GLY A 135 4.71 -21.72 13.05
C GLY A 135 3.84 -20.80 12.19
N ARG A 136 3.55 -19.56 12.60
CA ARG A 136 2.48 -18.74 12.00
C ARG A 136 2.92 -17.77 10.91
N PHE A 137 4.20 -17.70 10.56
CA PHE A 137 4.68 -16.81 9.49
C PHE A 137 4.95 -17.56 8.19
N ASP A 138 4.38 -17.05 7.11
CA ASP A 138 4.60 -17.53 5.74
C ASP A 138 4.56 -16.37 4.75
N TYR A 139 4.81 -16.67 3.48
CA TYR A 139 4.66 -15.72 2.39
C TYR A 139 4.02 -16.41 1.19
N GLY A 140 3.34 -15.63 0.36
CA GLY A 140 2.71 -16.13 -0.86
C GLY A 140 2.67 -15.07 -1.95
N SER A 141 2.45 -15.51 -3.20
CA SER A 141 2.19 -14.59 -4.30
C SER A 141 0.97 -13.73 -4.01
N PHE A 142 1.07 -12.44 -4.30
CA PHE A 142 -0.05 -11.53 -4.18
C PHE A 142 -0.32 -10.90 -5.55
N GLN A 143 -1.57 -10.99 -6.01
CA GLN A 143 -2.00 -10.32 -7.22
C GLN A 143 -2.89 -9.15 -6.82
N GLU A 144 -2.43 -7.94 -7.15
CA GLU A 144 -3.15 -6.72 -6.86
C GLU A 144 -3.84 -6.24 -8.14
N THR A 145 -5.12 -5.87 -8.05
CA THR A 145 -5.83 -5.33 -9.21
C THR A 145 -5.09 -4.10 -9.76
N GLY A 146 -4.83 -4.10 -11.07
CA GLY A 146 -4.12 -3.01 -11.74
C GLY A 146 -2.61 -2.94 -11.48
N SER A 147 -1.96 -3.95 -10.88
CA SER A 147 -0.49 -3.96 -10.73
C SER A 147 0.28 -4.40 -11.97
N GLY A 148 -0.39 -4.63 -13.10
CA GLY A 148 0.25 -5.18 -14.30
C GLY A 148 0.89 -6.55 -14.05
N ARG A 149 1.95 -6.86 -14.80
CA ARG A 149 2.69 -8.14 -14.70
C ARG A 149 3.77 -8.14 -13.61
N HIS A 150 3.70 -7.22 -12.64
CA HIS A 150 4.67 -7.19 -11.55
C HIS A 150 4.36 -8.27 -10.51
N HIS A 151 5.38 -9.02 -10.10
CA HIS A 151 5.25 -10.03 -9.06
C HIS A 151 5.25 -9.35 -7.70
N HIS A 152 4.17 -9.46 -6.93
CA HIS A 152 4.15 -9.06 -5.53
C HIS A 152 4.18 -10.29 -4.63
N SER A 153 4.64 -10.11 -3.39
CA SER A 153 4.57 -11.15 -2.36
C SER A 153 3.97 -10.57 -1.09
N ALA A 154 2.94 -11.24 -0.58
CA ALA A 154 2.39 -10.95 0.73
C ALA A 154 3.19 -11.72 1.79
N VAL A 155 3.51 -11.04 2.89
CA VAL A 155 3.97 -11.68 4.12
C VAL A 155 2.76 -11.86 5.02
N ASN A 156 2.54 -13.08 5.49
CA ASN A 156 1.39 -13.43 6.30
C ASN A 156 1.81 -13.77 7.73
N MET A 157 0.92 -13.48 8.68
CA MET A 157 0.99 -13.97 10.05
C MET A 157 -0.36 -14.57 10.43
N ALA A 158 -0.33 -15.84 10.84
CA ALA A 158 -1.49 -16.61 11.26
C ALA A 158 -2.61 -16.62 10.19
N GLY A 159 -2.22 -16.70 8.91
CA GLY A 159 -3.14 -16.66 7.77
C GLY A 159 -3.63 -15.27 7.38
N VAL A 160 -3.23 -14.21 8.10
CA VAL A 160 -3.60 -12.82 7.81
C VAL A 160 -2.47 -12.10 7.11
N ARG A 161 -2.78 -11.39 6.02
CA ARG A 161 -1.80 -10.59 5.27
C ARG A 161 -1.35 -9.41 6.12
N LEU A 162 -0.06 -9.32 6.41
CA LEU A 162 0.54 -8.23 7.17
C LEU A 162 0.99 -7.09 6.28
N LEU A 163 1.77 -7.41 5.26
CA LEU A 163 2.34 -6.42 4.35
C LEU A 163 2.53 -7.03 2.96
N VAL A 164 2.53 -6.17 1.94
CA VAL A 164 2.73 -6.56 0.55
C VAL A 164 4.01 -5.94 0.01
N LEU A 165 4.99 -6.80 -0.23
CA LEU A 165 6.25 -6.42 -0.87
C LEU A 165 6.04 -6.35 -2.37
N ARG A 166 6.42 -5.22 -2.96
CA ARG A 166 6.28 -4.94 -4.40
C ARG A 166 7.61 -4.72 -5.12
N ASP A 167 8.69 -4.59 -4.34
CA ASP A 167 10.06 -4.36 -4.82
C ASP A 167 11.01 -5.41 -4.23
N GLU A 168 12.06 -5.75 -4.97
CA GLU A 168 13.04 -6.73 -4.50
C GLU A 168 14.08 -6.13 -3.55
N GLY A 169 14.24 -4.80 -3.54
CA GLY A 169 15.24 -4.12 -2.72
C GLY A 169 16.65 -4.60 -3.04
N ALA A 170 17.34 -5.15 -2.03
CA ALA A 170 18.69 -5.72 -2.19
C ALA A 170 18.68 -7.25 -2.42
N PHE A 171 17.52 -7.83 -2.73
CA PHE A 171 17.34 -9.27 -2.95
C PHE A 171 17.20 -9.58 -4.44
N PRO A 172 17.48 -10.83 -4.87
CA PRO A 172 17.36 -11.21 -6.28
C PRO A 172 15.90 -11.36 -6.79
N SER A 173 14.91 -11.26 -5.89
CA SER A 173 13.49 -11.20 -6.24
C SER A 173 12.64 -10.78 -5.05
N VAL A 174 11.41 -10.34 -5.32
CA VAL A 174 10.40 -10.04 -4.29
C VAL A 174 10.10 -11.26 -3.41
N VAL A 175 10.10 -12.46 -3.99
CA VAL A 175 9.90 -13.73 -3.28
C VAL A 175 11.06 -14.02 -2.32
N ALA A 176 12.30 -13.82 -2.78
CA ALA A 176 13.49 -13.99 -1.93
C ALA A 176 13.48 -13.00 -0.76
N ARG A 177 13.06 -11.75 -1.02
CA ARG A 177 12.86 -10.73 0.02
C ARG A 177 11.79 -11.17 1.02
N ALA A 178 10.62 -11.62 0.56
CA ALA A 178 9.53 -12.08 1.43
C ALA A 178 9.97 -13.24 2.34
N ASN A 179 10.70 -14.22 1.79
CA ASN A 179 11.29 -15.31 2.55
C ASN A 179 12.24 -14.81 3.64
N ALA A 180 13.12 -13.85 3.32
CA ALA A 180 14.02 -13.26 4.30
C ALA A 180 13.28 -12.54 5.43
N VAL A 181 12.21 -11.80 5.11
CA VAL A 181 11.35 -11.14 6.10
C VAL A 181 10.68 -12.18 7.00
N VAL A 182 10.07 -13.22 6.45
CA VAL A 182 9.44 -14.32 7.21
C VAL A 182 10.43 -15.00 8.13
N LYS A 183 11.66 -15.30 7.66
CA LYS A 183 12.71 -15.87 8.51
C LYS A 183 12.98 -14.95 9.71
N ARG A 184 13.19 -13.65 9.48
CA ARG A 184 13.46 -12.67 10.54
C ARG A 184 12.30 -12.51 11.52
N LEU A 185 11.06 -12.56 11.05
CA LEU A 185 9.87 -12.57 11.92
C LEU A 185 9.81 -13.84 12.78
N LYS A 186 10.18 -15.00 12.24
CA LYS A 186 10.30 -16.24 13.03
C LYS A 186 11.38 -16.10 14.11
N TRP A 187 12.53 -15.51 13.79
CA TRP A 187 13.57 -15.21 14.80
C TRP A 187 13.08 -14.24 15.87
N ALA A 188 12.37 -13.17 15.50
CA ALA A 188 11.73 -12.26 16.45
C ALA A 188 10.73 -12.99 17.35
N ALA A 189 9.98 -13.95 16.81
CA ALA A 189 8.98 -14.70 17.58
C ALA A 189 9.62 -15.62 18.63
N LEU A 190 10.83 -16.14 18.33
CA LEU A 190 11.63 -16.89 19.31
C LEU A 190 12.14 -16.00 20.44
N ALA A 191 12.38 -14.71 20.18
CA ALA A 191 12.77 -13.74 21.21
C ALA A 191 11.59 -13.32 22.13
N GLY A 192 10.35 -13.65 21.75
CA GLY A 192 9.16 -13.49 22.58
C GLY A 192 8.51 -12.10 22.49
N GLU A 193 8.21 -11.52 23.65
CA GLU A 193 7.61 -10.18 23.73
C GLU A 193 8.56 -9.11 23.19
N GLY A 194 8.01 -8.13 22.48
CA GLY A 194 8.77 -7.03 21.90
C GLY A 194 7.89 -6.08 21.11
N THR A 195 8.52 -5.11 20.47
CA THR A 195 7.85 -4.10 19.63
C THR A 195 8.67 -3.83 18.37
N PHE A 196 7.99 -3.41 17.31
CA PHE A 196 8.62 -2.97 16.08
C PHE A 196 8.68 -1.44 16.07
N LEU A 197 9.86 -0.92 15.78
CA LEU A 197 10.11 0.51 15.65
C LEU A 197 10.85 0.78 14.33
N PRO A 198 10.71 1.97 13.76
CA PRO A 198 11.58 2.39 12.68
C PRO A 198 13.05 2.40 13.14
N GLY A 199 13.97 2.25 12.19
CA GLY A 199 15.39 2.35 12.47
C GLY A 199 15.78 3.74 13.00
N SER A 200 16.97 3.85 13.61
CA SER A 200 17.51 5.11 14.16
C SER A 200 17.59 6.23 13.13
N ALA A 201 17.78 7.48 13.58
CA ALA A 201 17.83 8.71 12.77
C ALA A 201 18.63 8.59 11.44
N MET A 202 19.74 7.83 11.43
CA MET A 202 20.57 7.63 10.23
C MET A 202 20.02 6.59 9.24
N THR A 203 19.11 5.73 9.69
CA THR A 203 18.54 4.58 8.97
C THR A 203 17.03 4.47 9.17
N ASN A 204 16.31 5.59 9.20
CA ASN A 204 14.86 5.68 9.44
C ASN A 204 13.98 4.93 8.41
N ASN A 205 14.58 4.31 7.39
CA ASN A 205 13.90 3.52 6.37
C ASN A 205 13.94 2.00 6.66
N GLN A 206 14.15 1.59 7.92
CA GLN A 206 14.18 0.18 8.31
C GLN A 206 13.09 -0.09 9.32
N VAL A 207 12.56 -1.31 9.33
CA VAL A 207 11.70 -1.81 10.40
C VAL A 207 12.53 -2.76 11.26
N MET A 208 12.63 -2.47 12.55
CA MET A 208 13.46 -3.20 13.50
C MET A 208 12.59 -3.76 14.62
N PHE A 209 12.88 -4.97 15.08
CA PHE A 209 12.23 -5.58 16.23
C PHE A 209 13.12 -5.48 17.47
N TYR A 210 12.57 -4.95 18.55
CA TYR A 210 13.20 -4.84 19.86
C TYR A 210 12.53 -5.84 20.80
N GLY A 211 13.16 -6.99 20.97
CA GLY A 211 12.70 -8.03 21.89
C GLY A 211 13.10 -7.70 23.32
N ARG A 212 12.23 -7.96 24.30
CA ARG A 212 12.52 -7.70 25.73
C ARG A 212 13.78 -8.43 26.21
N ASN A 213 14.07 -9.59 25.63
CA ASN A 213 15.20 -10.45 26.01
C ASN A 213 16.32 -10.47 24.95
N ALA A 214 16.34 -9.52 24.01
CA ALA A 214 17.32 -9.48 22.95
C ALA A 214 18.34 -8.37 23.19
N ASP A 215 19.63 -8.71 23.21
CA ASP A 215 20.72 -7.73 23.40
C ASP A 215 20.84 -6.74 22.22
N ARG A 216 20.29 -7.10 21.06
CA ARG A 216 20.34 -6.30 19.85
C ARG A 216 19.02 -6.36 19.09
N PRO A 217 18.58 -5.24 18.50
CA PRO A 217 17.41 -5.25 17.66
C PRO A 217 17.64 -6.05 16.38
N VAL A 218 16.58 -6.73 15.90
CA VAL A 218 16.61 -7.52 14.68
C VAL A 218 16.06 -6.67 13.54
N ILE A 219 16.86 -6.41 12.50
CA ILE A 219 16.37 -5.76 11.28
C ILE A 219 15.42 -6.72 10.58
N ILE A 220 14.14 -6.36 10.48
CA ILE A 220 13.11 -7.16 9.82
C ILE A 220 13.17 -6.91 8.32
N LEU A 221 13.12 -5.65 7.91
CA LEU A 221 13.18 -5.26 6.50
C LEU A 221 13.73 -3.83 6.35
N LYS A 222 14.28 -3.55 5.16
CA LYS A 222 14.62 -2.19 4.71
C LYS A 222 13.62 -1.76 3.64
N VAL A 223 13.17 -0.52 3.71
CA VAL A 223 12.22 0.10 2.80
C VAL A 223 13.00 0.87 1.72
N SER A 224 12.77 0.52 0.45
CA SER A 224 13.38 1.19 -0.70
C SER A 224 12.53 2.38 -1.16
N HIS A 225 13.11 3.25 -1.98
CA HIS A 225 12.34 4.31 -2.68
C HIS A 225 11.28 3.71 -3.62
N SER A 226 11.56 2.54 -4.20
CA SER A 226 10.61 1.81 -5.05
C SER A 226 9.41 1.29 -4.26
N ASP A 227 9.62 0.77 -3.04
CA ASP A 227 8.52 0.40 -2.14
C ASP A 227 7.62 1.60 -1.87
N ALA A 228 8.22 2.71 -1.45
CA ALA A 228 7.52 3.92 -1.10
C ALA A 228 6.70 4.46 -2.30
N ARG A 229 7.30 4.49 -3.50
CA ARG A 229 6.61 4.89 -4.74
C ARG A 229 5.46 3.93 -5.08
N ALA A 230 5.64 2.64 -4.87
CA ALA A 230 4.59 1.65 -5.12
C ALA A 230 3.39 1.86 -4.19
N TYR A 231 3.63 2.14 -2.90
CA TYR A 231 2.59 2.48 -1.93
C TYR A 231 1.96 3.84 -2.21
N GLN A 232 2.72 4.85 -2.63
CA GLN A 232 2.20 6.17 -3.00
C GLN A 232 1.10 6.07 -4.08
N ARG A 233 1.32 5.28 -5.13
CA ARG A 233 0.33 5.06 -6.20
C ARG A 233 -1.01 4.50 -5.70
N ARG A 234 -0.99 3.70 -4.63
CA ARG A 234 -2.20 3.07 -4.06
C ARG A 234 -2.83 3.90 -2.96
N SER A 235 -2.00 4.65 -2.25
CA SER A 235 -2.44 5.43 -1.10
C SER A 235 -2.99 6.79 -1.52
N GLY A 236 -2.75 7.26 -2.75
CA GLY A 236 -3.19 8.60 -3.18
C GLY A 236 -2.55 9.72 -2.37
N ARG A 237 -1.38 9.47 -1.75
CA ARG A 237 -0.61 10.44 -0.97
C ARG A 237 0.88 10.23 -1.20
N THR A 238 1.67 11.26 -0.95
CA THR A 238 3.14 11.12 -0.93
C THR A 238 3.55 10.14 0.15
N VAL A 239 4.27 9.08 -0.25
CA VAL A 239 4.81 8.08 0.66
C VAL A 239 6.32 8.09 0.52
N THR A 240 7.03 8.40 1.62
CA THR A 240 8.48 8.33 1.70
C THR A 240 8.92 6.99 2.30
N PRO A 241 10.16 6.53 2.10
CA PRO A 241 10.66 5.32 2.76
C PRO A 241 10.57 5.38 4.28
N VAL A 242 10.75 6.57 4.86
CA VAL A 242 10.63 6.81 6.31
C VAL A 242 9.19 6.67 6.79
N LEU A 243 8.24 7.31 6.09
CA LEU A 243 6.81 7.20 6.42
C LEU A 243 6.33 5.75 6.33
N LEU A 244 6.73 5.03 5.27
CA LEU A 244 6.36 3.63 5.08
C LEU A 244 7.01 2.71 6.12
N ALA A 245 8.26 2.96 6.51
CA ALA A 245 8.92 2.21 7.59
C ALA A 245 8.23 2.42 8.94
N ALA A 246 7.87 3.66 9.29
CA ALA A 246 7.11 3.96 10.50
C ALA A 246 5.74 3.25 10.48
N TYR A 247 5.00 3.39 9.38
CA TYR A 247 3.71 2.72 9.20
C TYR A 247 3.79 1.20 9.33
N TRP A 248 4.73 0.56 8.64
CA TRP A 248 4.92 -0.88 8.75
C TRP A 248 5.37 -1.32 10.15
N SER A 249 6.12 -0.49 10.87
CA SER A 249 6.49 -0.76 12.27
C SER A 249 5.27 -0.74 13.18
N ASP A 250 4.38 0.25 13.04
CA ASP A 250 3.16 0.34 13.83
C ASP A 250 2.18 -0.80 13.49
N LEU A 251 2.01 -1.10 12.20
CA LEU A 251 1.18 -2.20 11.74
C LEU A 251 1.67 -3.54 12.30
N LEU A 252 2.97 -3.84 12.19
CA LEU A 252 3.55 -5.07 12.73
C LEU A 252 3.42 -5.13 14.26
N SER A 253 3.64 -4.02 14.96
CA SER A 253 3.50 -3.95 16.42
C SER A 253 2.08 -4.24 16.90
N ASP A 254 1.05 -3.71 16.24
CA ASP A 254 -0.33 -3.95 16.62
C ASP A 254 -0.75 -5.41 16.36
N TYR A 255 -0.40 -5.94 15.19
CA TYR A 255 -0.61 -7.36 14.88
C TYR A 255 0.14 -8.28 15.85
N TRP A 256 1.38 -7.96 16.19
CA TRP A 256 2.18 -8.70 17.18
C TRP A 256 1.55 -8.64 18.57
N SER A 257 1.02 -7.48 18.95
CA SER A 257 0.33 -7.29 20.21
C SER A 257 -0.89 -8.20 20.31
N ILE A 258 -1.66 -8.34 19.22
CA ILE A 258 -2.80 -9.26 19.16
C ILE A 258 -2.32 -10.71 19.29
N VAL A 259 -1.41 -11.17 18.42
CA VAL A 259 -1.13 -12.61 18.29
C VAL A 259 -0.15 -13.15 19.32
N ILE A 260 0.86 -12.36 19.68
CA ILE A 260 1.96 -12.79 20.54
C ILE A 260 1.73 -12.30 21.96
N ASN A 261 1.51 -10.99 22.14
CA ASN A 261 1.40 -10.41 23.48
C ASN A 261 0.00 -10.59 24.10
N ARG A 262 -1.03 -10.90 23.27
CA ARG A 262 -2.44 -11.00 23.65
C ARG A 262 -3.00 -9.71 24.27
N VAL A 263 -2.56 -8.56 23.76
CA VAL A 263 -2.98 -7.22 24.19
C VAL A 263 -3.73 -6.53 23.05
N ALA A 264 -4.62 -5.61 23.40
CA ALA A 264 -5.31 -4.78 22.41
C ALA A 264 -4.30 -3.95 21.59
N PRO A 265 -4.53 -3.78 20.28
CA PRO A 265 -3.71 -2.91 19.45
C PRO A 265 -3.93 -1.44 19.84
N ASP A 266 -2.89 -0.63 19.71
CA ASP A 266 -2.88 0.76 20.20
C ASP A 266 -2.36 1.74 19.15
N ARG A 267 -1.31 1.37 18.41
CA ARG A 267 -0.52 2.32 17.60
C ARG A 267 -1.26 2.88 16.39
N LEU A 268 -2.01 2.03 15.70
CA LEU A 268 -2.86 2.45 14.58
C LEU A 268 -4.29 2.72 15.02
N SER A 269 -4.57 2.64 16.31
CA SER A 269 -5.93 2.49 16.80
C SER A 269 -6.78 3.76 16.74
N ASP A 270 -6.14 4.90 16.49
CA ASP A 270 -6.73 6.21 16.23
C ASP A 270 -7.03 6.45 14.74
N LEU A 271 -6.52 5.61 13.84
CA LEU A 271 -6.84 5.67 12.42
C LEU A 271 -8.20 5.03 12.16
N HIS A 272 -8.94 5.54 11.18
CA HIS A 272 -10.22 4.95 10.80
C HIS A 272 -10.09 3.47 10.38
N GLU A 273 -9.07 3.16 9.58
CA GLU A 273 -8.78 1.77 9.20
C GLU A 273 -8.29 0.93 10.39
N GLY A 274 -7.68 1.53 11.42
CA GLY A 274 -7.15 0.82 12.58
C GLY A 274 -8.19 0.31 13.58
N GLU A 275 -9.43 0.84 13.54
CA GLU A 275 -10.56 0.29 14.31
C GLU A 275 -10.79 -1.20 14.02
N VAL A 276 -10.45 -1.64 12.80
CA VAL A 276 -10.55 -3.05 12.42
C VAL A 276 -9.63 -3.95 13.25
N LEU A 277 -8.48 -3.45 13.70
CA LEU A 277 -7.54 -4.22 14.53
C LEU A 277 -8.14 -4.42 15.92
N LYS A 278 -8.81 -3.40 16.49
CA LYS A 278 -9.58 -3.53 17.74
C LYS A 278 -10.72 -4.55 17.58
N ALA A 279 -11.44 -4.52 16.46
CA ALA A 279 -12.50 -5.50 16.17
C ALA A 279 -11.94 -6.93 16.02
N LEU A 280 -10.82 -7.08 15.29
CA LEU A 280 -10.10 -8.34 15.14
C LEU A 280 -9.65 -8.89 16.50
N TYR A 281 -9.06 -8.06 17.35
CA TYR A 281 -8.66 -8.45 18.71
C TYR A 281 -9.86 -8.94 19.53
N LYS A 282 -11.00 -8.24 19.50
CA LYS A 282 -12.22 -8.65 20.20
C LYS A 282 -12.71 -10.02 19.73
N GLN A 283 -12.75 -10.26 18.41
CA GLN A 283 -13.16 -11.56 17.88
C GLN A 283 -12.14 -12.65 18.22
N TRP A 284 -10.86 -12.36 18.08
CA TRP A 284 -9.79 -13.30 18.39
C TRP A 284 -9.79 -13.69 19.87
N LYS A 285 -10.01 -12.73 20.78
CA LYS A 285 -10.13 -12.99 22.22
C LYS A 285 -11.29 -13.93 22.53
N LYS A 286 -12.47 -13.68 21.94
CA LYS A 286 -13.65 -14.56 22.07
C LYS A 286 -13.37 -15.98 21.58
N SER A 287 -12.69 -16.11 20.45
CA SER A 287 -12.37 -17.43 19.90
C SER A 287 -11.23 -18.13 20.64
N SER A 288 -10.30 -17.40 21.27
CA SER A 288 -9.14 -17.98 21.96
C SER A 288 -9.49 -18.79 23.21
N GLU A 289 -10.71 -18.65 23.73
CA GLU A 289 -11.25 -19.54 24.76
C GLU A 289 -11.41 -20.98 24.23
N MET A 290 -11.43 -21.15 22.90
CA MET A 290 -11.30 -22.43 22.23
C MET A 290 -9.82 -22.64 21.87
N GLU A 291 -9.16 -23.63 22.47
CA GLU A 291 -7.71 -23.87 22.38
C GLU A 291 -7.16 -24.01 20.94
N SER A 292 -8.01 -24.19 19.93
CA SER A 292 -7.66 -24.37 18.52
C SER A 292 -7.87 -23.13 17.64
N ALA A 293 -8.43 -22.04 18.14
CA ALA A 293 -8.84 -20.92 17.29
C ALA A 293 -7.65 -20.23 16.60
N GLN A 294 -7.73 -20.14 15.27
CA GLN A 294 -6.75 -19.45 14.46
C GLN A 294 -7.16 -17.98 14.27
N LEU A 295 -6.18 -17.10 14.05
CA LEU A 295 -6.48 -15.69 13.78
C LEU A 295 -7.32 -15.54 12.49
N VAL A 296 -7.11 -16.41 11.51
CA VAL A 296 -7.89 -16.44 10.27
C VAL A 296 -9.38 -16.64 10.53
N ASP A 297 -9.76 -17.45 11.53
CA ASP A 297 -11.17 -17.67 11.91
C ASP A 297 -11.78 -16.36 12.44
N ALA A 298 -11.02 -15.65 13.29
CA ALA A 298 -11.43 -14.34 13.80
C ALA A 298 -11.61 -13.31 12.67
N VAL A 299 -10.78 -13.35 11.62
CA VAL A 299 -10.94 -12.50 10.43
C VAL A 299 -12.20 -12.86 9.65
N GLN A 300 -12.50 -14.14 9.47
CA GLN A 300 -13.70 -14.59 8.74
C GLN A 300 -15.00 -14.17 9.45
N LEU A 301 -14.96 -14.04 10.78
CA LEU A 301 -16.07 -13.55 11.60
C LEU A 301 -16.26 -12.02 11.53
N LEU A 302 -15.34 -11.26 10.94
CA LEU A 302 -15.52 -9.83 10.74
C LEU A 302 -16.53 -9.56 9.60
N PRO A 303 -17.34 -8.49 9.68
CA PRO A 303 -18.09 -7.99 8.54
C PRO A 303 -17.21 -7.79 7.30
N ARG A 304 -17.74 -8.04 6.09
CA ARG A 304 -16.98 -7.92 4.83
C ARG A 304 -16.26 -6.57 4.67
N ARG A 305 -16.90 -5.47 5.05
CA ARG A 305 -16.29 -4.13 5.03
C ARG A 305 -15.05 -4.05 5.93
N GLN A 306 -15.11 -4.64 7.11
CA GLN A 306 -13.96 -4.73 8.02
C GLN A 306 -12.86 -5.64 7.44
N GLN A 307 -13.20 -6.78 6.83
CA GLN A 307 -12.20 -7.60 6.13
C GLN A 307 -11.48 -6.82 5.01
N GLN A 308 -12.21 -5.97 4.28
CA GLN A 308 -11.62 -5.09 3.26
C GLN A 308 -10.73 -4.01 3.88
N HIS A 309 -11.12 -3.39 5.00
CA HIS A 309 -10.27 -2.44 5.73
C HIS A 309 -8.97 -3.10 6.21
N LEU A 310 -9.04 -4.35 6.71
CA LEU A 310 -7.87 -5.13 7.12
C LEU A 310 -6.94 -5.39 5.93
N LEU A 311 -7.49 -5.73 4.77
CA LEU A 311 -6.70 -5.87 3.53
C LEU A 311 -6.07 -4.53 3.13
N ARG A 312 -6.82 -3.43 3.24
CA ARG A 312 -6.39 -2.07 2.91
C ARG A 312 -5.17 -1.65 3.74
N LEU A 313 -5.15 -1.98 5.03
CA LEU A 313 -3.98 -1.74 5.89
C LEU A 313 -2.71 -2.41 5.34
N ALA A 314 -2.80 -3.61 4.76
CA ALA A 314 -1.64 -4.29 4.19
C ALA A 314 -1.14 -3.64 2.88
N ILE A 315 -2.02 -3.00 2.10
CA ILE A 315 -1.73 -2.54 0.73
C ILE A 315 -1.60 -1.03 0.55
N THR A 316 -2.09 -0.22 1.48
CA THR A 316 -2.02 1.25 1.45
C THR A 316 -1.51 1.84 2.78
N VAL A 317 -1.01 3.07 2.73
CA VAL A 317 -0.76 3.91 3.91
C VAL A 317 -1.98 4.83 4.09
N PRO A 318 -2.75 4.73 5.19
CA PRO A 318 -3.89 5.61 5.45
C PRO A 318 -3.52 7.09 5.38
N HIS A 319 -4.42 7.97 4.94
CA HIS A 319 -4.15 9.42 4.74
C HIS A 319 -3.91 10.17 6.05
N ASP A 320 -4.57 9.74 7.10
CA ASP A 320 -4.50 10.24 8.47
C ASP A 320 -3.27 9.72 9.23
N PHE A 321 -2.55 8.72 8.71
CA PHE A 321 -1.32 8.26 9.34
C PHE A 321 -0.25 9.35 9.32
N LEU A 322 0.26 9.68 10.51
CA LEU A 322 1.36 10.60 10.75
C LEU A 322 2.44 9.88 11.56
N ILE A 323 3.70 10.27 11.37
CA ILE A 323 4.79 9.75 12.20
C ILE A 323 4.62 10.36 13.59
N SER A 324 4.12 9.56 14.53
CA SER A 324 4.01 9.95 15.94
C SER A 324 5.38 10.33 16.51
N GLY A 325 5.40 11.34 17.39
CA GLY A 325 6.63 11.78 18.06
C GLY A 325 7.34 10.67 18.85
N SER A 326 6.61 9.64 19.29
CA SER A 326 7.17 8.45 19.92
C SER A 326 8.22 7.75 19.05
N HIS A 327 8.05 7.74 17.72
CA HIS A 327 9.04 7.20 16.78
C HIS A 327 10.37 7.98 16.75
N LEU A 328 10.37 9.24 17.20
CA LEU A 328 11.55 10.11 17.20
C LEU A 328 12.30 10.08 18.54
N THR A 329 11.62 9.79 19.64
CA THR A 329 12.17 9.89 21.00
C THR A 329 12.38 8.55 21.71
N GLU A 330 11.64 7.50 21.34
CA GLU A 330 11.74 6.20 22.00
C GLU A 330 12.63 5.24 21.20
N GLN A 331 13.94 5.39 21.33
CA GLN A 331 14.85 4.26 21.13
C GLN A 331 15.23 3.73 22.51
N PRO A 332 14.91 2.47 22.84
CA PRO A 332 15.29 1.87 24.12
C PRO A 332 16.80 1.70 24.26
#